data_AF-A0A1V5J3S8-F1
#
_entry.id   AF-A0A1V5J3S8-F1
#
_cell.length_a   1.000
_cell.length_b   1.000
_cell.length_c   1.000
_cell.angle_alpha   90.00
_cell.angle_beta   90.00
_cell.angle_gamma   90.00
#
_symmetry.space_group_name_H-M   'P 1'
#
loop_
_entity.id
_entity.type
_entity.pdbx_description
1 polymer ?
#
loop_
_entity_poly.entity_id
_entity_poly.type
_entity_poly.pdbx_seq_one_letter_code
_entity_poly.pdbx_strand_id
1 'polypeptide(L)'
;MSLALPLCGFIAVVPAVRDAEEFAAHVESAAERGVKGYIITGEKDYFLAGTEKLQRFLDSNGVSCRIEVVEGMAHTFPKDFPERLARAARFVTD
;
A
#
# COMPACT_ATOMS: atom_id res chain seq x y z
N MET A 1 -22.88 -12.64 -0.12
CA MET A 1 -22.57 -11.51 0.79
C MET A 1 -21.12 -11.68 1.22
N SER A 2 -20.23 -10.77 0.82
CA SER A 2 -18.83 -10.80 1.26
C SER A 2 -18.76 -10.45 2.75
N LEU A 3 -18.03 -11.20 3.55
CA LEU A 3 -17.66 -10.80 4.91
C LEU A 3 -16.64 -9.65 4.79
N ALA A 4 -17.15 -8.43 4.62
CA ALA A 4 -16.32 -7.24 4.63
C ALA A 4 -15.88 -6.96 6.08
N LEU A 5 -14.61 -7.19 6.39
CA LEU A 5 -14.03 -6.78 7.66
C LEU A 5 -14.07 -5.25 7.77
N PRO A 6 -14.42 -4.68 8.93
CA PRO A 6 -14.37 -3.23 9.17
C PRO A 6 -12.92 -2.78 9.29
N LEU A 7 -12.28 -2.56 8.14
CA LEU A 7 -10.92 -2.09 7.98
C LEU A 7 -10.92 -0.58 7.77
N CYS A 8 -10.02 0.12 8.46
CA CYS A 8 -9.70 1.54 8.22
C CYS A 8 -8.65 1.72 7.11
N GLY A 9 -7.83 0.69 6.87
CA GLY A 9 -6.78 0.76 5.87
C GLY A 9 -5.92 -0.49 5.80
N PHE A 10 -4.85 -0.40 5.02
CA PHE A 10 -3.83 -1.45 4.91
C PHE A 10 -2.43 -0.84 4.93
N ILE A 11 -1.46 -1.64 5.41
CA ILE A 11 -0.04 -1.33 5.32
C ILE A 11 0.62 -2.52 4.61
N ALA A 12 1.28 -2.26 3.50
CA ALA A 12 2.02 -3.26 2.73
C ALA A 12 3.52 -2.99 2.82
N VAL A 13 4.31 -4.02 3.04
CA VAL A 13 5.78 -3.92 3.13
C VAL A 13 6.37 -4.82 2.07
N VAL A 14 7.15 -4.24 1.16
CA VAL A 14 7.74 -4.88 -0.02
C VAL A 14 6.74 -5.79 -0.74
N PRO A 15 5.56 -5.28 -1.18
CA PRO A 15 4.54 -6.12 -1.76
C PRO A 15 4.98 -6.66 -3.13
N ALA A 16 4.77 -7.96 -3.35
CA ALA A 16 5.11 -8.64 -4.61
C ALA A 16 4.07 -8.40 -5.72
N VAL A 17 3.75 -7.13 -5.99
CA VAL A 17 2.70 -6.74 -6.95
C VAL A 17 3.27 -6.72 -8.37
N ARG A 18 2.59 -7.43 -9.27
CA ARG A 18 2.96 -7.51 -10.70
C ARG A 18 2.00 -6.73 -11.58
N ASP A 19 0.72 -6.77 -11.23
CA ASP A 19 -0.35 -6.09 -11.94
C ASP A 19 -1.28 -5.39 -10.95
N ALA A 20 -1.59 -4.12 -11.22
CA ALA A 20 -2.50 -3.34 -10.39
C ALA A 20 -3.97 -3.64 -10.71
N GLU A 21 -4.26 -4.17 -11.91
CA GLU A 21 -5.62 -4.49 -12.36
C GLU A 21 -6.24 -5.66 -11.58
N GLU A 22 -5.42 -6.48 -10.91
CA GLU A 22 -5.87 -7.52 -9.99
C GLU A 22 -6.78 -6.98 -8.86
N PHE A 23 -6.68 -5.68 -8.56
CA PHE A 23 -7.47 -5.02 -7.52
C PHE A 23 -8.71 -4.28 -8.05
N ALA A 24 -8.97 -4.29 -9.36
CA ALA A 24 -10.06 -3.53 -9.97
C ALA A 24 -11.44 -3.91 -9.44
N ALA A 25 -11.66 -5.19 -9.11
CA ALA A 25 -12.93 -5.65 -8.54
C ALA A 25 -13.21 -5.16 -7.11
N HIS A 26 -12.24 -4.51 -6.45
CA HIS A 26 -12.32 -4.14 -5.04
C HIS A 26 -12.09 -2.65 -4.77
N VAL A 27 -11.48 -1.93 -5.72
CA VAL A 27 -11.04 -0.55 -5.51
C VAL A 27 -12.20 0.43 -5.26
N GLU A 28 -13.33 0.25 -5.95
CA GLU A 28 -14.53 1.08 -5.77
C GLU A 28 -15.09 0.95 -4.35
N SER A 29 -15.32 -0.28 -3.88
CA SER A 29 -15.81 -0.52 -2.52
C SER A 29 -14.82 -0.04 -1.45
N ALA A 30 -13.51 -0.13 -1.71
CA ALA A 30 -12.50 0.42 -0.80
C ALA A 30 -12.60 1.96 -0.72
N ALA A 31 -12.77 2.65 -1.84
CA ALA A 31 -12.94 4.10 -1.90
C ALA A 31 -14.22 4.55 -1.19
N GLU A 32 -15.36 3.90 -1.44
CA GLU A 32 -16.64 4.20 -0.77
C GLU A 32 -16.55 4.06 0.76
N ARG A 33 -15.71 3.14 1.24
CA ARG A 33 -15.48 2.90 2.66
C ARG A 33 -14.41 3.80 3.28
N GLY A 34 -13.77 4.66 2.49
CA GLY A 34 -12.70 5.55 2.95
C GLY A 34 -11.44 4.80 3.38
N VAL A 35 -11.19 3.60 2.82
CA VAL A 35 -9.99 2.81 3.11
C VAL A 35 -8.75 3.57 2.66
N LYS A 36 -7.72 3.62 3.52
CA LYS A 36 -6.42 4.23 3.20
C LYS A 36 -5.32 3.17 3.03
N GLY A 37 -4.35 3.47 2.16
CA GLY A 37 -3.22 2.58 1.87
C GLY A 37 -1.87 3.21 2.22
N TYR A 38 -0.97 2.42 2.79
CA TYR A 38 0.43 2.81 2.94
C TYR A 38 1.35 1.70 2.49
N ILE A 39 2.31 2.01 1.62
CA ILE A 39 3.27 1.04 1.11
C ILE A 39 4.68 1.45 1.51
N ILE A 40 5.43 0.53 2.11
CA ILE A 40 6.86 0.68 2.39
C ILE A 40 7.59 -0.27 1.44
N THR A 41 8.46 0.23 0.58
CA THR A 41 9.22 -0.60 -0.37
C THR A 41 10.64 -0.11 -0.52
N GLY A 42 11.49 -0.87 -1.21
CA GLY A 42 12.89 -0.54 -1.42
C GLY A 42 13.19 -0.04 -2.83
N GLU A 43 14.15 0.87 -2.96
CA GLU A 43 14.63 1.35 -4.27
C GLU A 43 15.16 0.19 -5.15
N LYS A 44 15.76 -0.83 -4.53
CA LYS A 44 16.29 -2.03 -5.20
C LYS A 44 15.34 -3.22 -5.12
N ASP A 45 14.09 -3.02 -4.71
CA ASP A 45 13.08 -4.07 -4.75
C ASP A 45 12.70 -4.37 -6.21
N TYR A 46 12.72 -5.65 -6.58
CA TYR A 46 12.31 -6.13 -7.90
C TYR A 46 10.86 -5.74 -8.23
N PHE A 47 10.01 -5.55 -7.21
CA PHE A 47 8.59 -5.20 -7.38
C PHE A 47 8.29 -3.70 -7.29
N LEU A 48 9.30 -2.83 -7.23
CA LEU A 48 9.10 -1.38 -7.10
C LEU A 48 8.19 -0.81 -8.19
N ALA A 49 8.44 -1.15 -9.46
CA ALA A 49 7.64 -0.65 -10.58
C ALA A 49 6.16 -1.08 -10.49
N GLY A 50 5.89 -2.31 -10.06
CA GLY A 50 4.52 -2.79 -9.82
C GLY A 50 3.87 -2.10 -8.63
N THR A 51 4.65 -1.85 -7.58
CA THR A 51 4.22 -1.12 -6.38
C THR A 51 3.81 0.32 -6.70
N GLU A 52 4.60 1.03 -7.49
CA GLU A 52 4.28 2.39 -7.92
C GLU A 52 3.04 2.43 -8.83
N LYS A 53 2.87 1.44 -9.71
CA LYS A 53 1.65 1.30 -10.52
C LYS A 53 0.43 1.08 -9.64
N LEU A 54 0.54 0.23 -8.61
CA LEU A 54 -0.53 0.01 -7.65
C LEU A 54 -0.89 1.29 -6.90
N GLN A 55 0.10 2.02 -6.38
CA GLN A 55 -0.17 3.28 -5.67
C GLN A 55 -0.93 4.27 -6.56
N ARG A 56 -0.48 4.47 -7.80
CA ARG A 56 -1.17 5.34 -8.76
C ARG A 56 -2.57 4.86 -9.10
N PHE A 57 -2.73 3.55 -9.28
CA PHE A 57 -4.03 2.94 -9.56
C PHE A 57 -5.02 3.18 -8.43
N LEU A 58 -4.61 2.95 -7.18
CA LEU A 58 -5.45 3.18 -6.00
C LEU A 58 -5.82 4.66 -5.86
N ASP A 59 -4.83 5.55 -5.94
CA ASP A 59 -5.03 6.99 -5.78
C ASP A 59 -5.97 7.56 -6.87
N SER A 60 -5.79 7.11 -8.12
CA SER A 60 -6.64 7.51 -9.25
C SER A 60 -8.08 6.99 -9.16
N ASN A 61 -8.33 5.96 -8.34
CA ASN A 61 -9.65 5.40 -8.08
C ASN A 61 -10.21 5.81 -6.71
N GLY A 62 -9.66 6.86 -6.08
CA GLY A 62 -10.20 7.44 -4.85
C GLY A 62 -9.76 6.74 -3.56
N VAL A 63 -8.84 5.78 -3.63
CA VAL A 63 -8.22 5.15 -2.45
C VAL A 63 -6.92 5.89 -2.14
N SER A 64 -6.93 6.76 -1.12
CA SER A 64 -5.73 7.51 -0.75
C SER A 64 -4.60 6.56 -0.35
N CYS A 65 -3.55 6.49 -1.17
CA CYS A 65 -2.44 5.57 -0.98
C CYS A 65 -1.10 6.30 -1.00
N ARG A 66 -0.29 6.12 0.04
CA ARG A 66 1.10 6.63 0.11
C ARG A 66 2.11 5.53 -0.18
N ILE A 67 3.26 5.92 -0.72
CA ILE A 67 4.41 5.05 -0.91
C ILE A 67 5.65 5.70 -0.27
N GLU A 68 6.40 4.91 0.50
CA GLU A 68 7.69 5.24 1.09
C GLU A 68 8.75 4.33 0.46
N VAL A 69 9.63 4.89 -0.38
CA VAL A 69 10.72 4.15 -1.04
C VAL A 69 12.01 4.34 -0.23
N VAL A 70 12.57 3.24 0.26
CA VAL A 70 13.78 3.23 1.09
C VAL A 70 15.00 3.06 0.18
N GLU A 71 15.86 4.09 0.17
CA GLU A 71 17.10 4.13 -0.63
C GLU A 71 17.97 2.90 -0.35
N GLY A 72 18.47 2.28 -1.42
CA GLY A 72 19.35 1.12 -1.37
C GLY A 72 18.74 -0.18 -0.83
N MET A 73 17.48 -0.18 -0.38
CA MET A 73 16.83 -1.36 0.19
C MET A 73 16.33 -2.29 -0.92
N ALA A 74 16.58 -3.59 -0.78
CA ALA A 74 16.04 -4.63 -1.66
C ALA A 74 14.67 -5.12 -1.14
N HIS A 75 14.29 -6.35 -1.50
CA HIS A 75 13.06 -6.98 -1.03
C HIS A 75 13.19 -7.50 0.41
N THR A 76 13.25 -6.59 1.38
CA THR A 76 13.39 -6.89 2.81
C THR A 76 12.77 -5.79 3.67
N PHE A 77 12.67 -6.03 4.97
CA PHE A 77 12.22 -5.01 5.92
C PHE A 77 13.32 -3.96 6.15
N PRO A 78 12.96 -2.66 6.25
CA PRO A 78 13.92 -1.62 6.60
C PRO A 78 14.44 -1.80 8.03
N LYS A 79 15.65 -1.30 8.30
CA LYS A 79 16.27 -1.40 9.64
C LYS A 79 15.48 -0.64 10.71
N ASP A 80 14.87 0.48 10.33
CA ASP A 80 13.99 1.34 11.12
C ASP A 80 12.51 1.02 10.87
N PHE A 81 12.19 -0.27 10.69
CA PHE A 81 10.82 -0.71 10.41
C PHE A 81 9.82 -0.30 11.50
N PRO A 82 10.09 -0.42 12.81
CA PRO A 82 9.13 0.01 13.84
C PRO A 82 8.70 1.48 13.69
N GLU A 83 9.63 2.38 13.37
CA GLU A 83 9.37 3.80 13.19
C GLU A 83 8.56 4.09 11.93
N ARG A 84 8.87 3.40 10.82
CA ARG A 84 8.10 3.47 9.56
C ARG A 84 6.69 2.93 9.73
N LEU A 85 6.55 1.78 10.39
CA LEU A 85 5.26 1.16 10.67
C LEU A 85 4.39 2.08 11.53
N ALA A 86 4.95 2.73 12.55
CA ALA A 86 4.22 3.68 13.37
C ALA A 86 3.70 4.87 12.56
N ARG A 87 4.48 5.40 11.60
CA ARG A 87 4.02 6.46 10.69
C ARG A 87 2.91 5.98 9.75
N ALA A 88 3.09 4.80 9.17
CA ALA A 88 2.10 4.18 8.29
C ALA A 88 0.78 3.92 9.03
N ALA A 89 0.85 3.41 10.26
CA ALA A 89 -0.30 3.15 11.11
C ALA A 89 -1.10 4.43 11.38
N ARG A 90 -0.45 5.52 11.79
CA ARG A 90 -1.13 6.81 11.99
C ARG A 90 -1.87 7.25 10.73
N PHE A 91 -1.20 7.22 9.58
CA PHE A 91 -1.83 7.62 8.32
C PHE A 91 -3.11 6.84 7.99
N VAL A 92 -3.13 5.52 8.24
CA VAL A 92 -4.29 4.68 7.89
C VAL A 92 -5.39 4.68 8.96
N THR A 93 -5.11 5.14 10.18
CA THR A 93 -6.09 5.22 11.27
C THR A 93 -6.64 6.62 11.55
N ASP A 94 -5.92 7.67 11.11
CA ASP A 94 -6.40 9.06 11.13
C ASP A 94 -7.55 9.25 10.14
#